data_AF-A0A2V8K3A8-F1
#
_entry.id   AF-A0A2V8K3A8-F1
#
_cell.length_a   1.000
_cell.length_b   1.000
_cell.length_c   1.000
_cell.angle_alpha   90.00
_cell.angle_beta   90.00
_cell.angle_gamma   90.00
#
_symmetry.space_group_name_H-M   'P 1'
#
loop_
_entity.id
_entity.type
_entity.pdbx_description
1 polymer ?
#
loop_
_entity_poly.entity_id
_entity_poly.type
_entity_poly.pdbx_seq_one_letter_code
_entity_poly.pdbx_strand_id
1 'polypeptide(L)'
;MGIGTGRGTDYRVLLRASVRRFVESGKKFYAECGGLMYLARSINGAQMAGVLPVDVQMTDRLVDFGYCEVTTRQDSILGPAGTTARGHQFHYSRCVGVSGSAYSVRQGTREYSEGFVFPNGIASYVHLHFLSNPALARNMLHS
;
A
#
# COMPACT_ATOMS: atom_id res chain seq x y z
N MET A 1 33.83 19.55 31.07
CA MET A 1 34.03 18.67 29.90
C MET A 1 32.97 17.60 29.91
N GLY A 2 32.20 17.47 28.83
CA GLY A 2 31.16 16.43 28.72
C GLY A 2 29.96 16.81 27.85
N ILE A 3 30.25 17.19 26.60
CA ILE A 3 29.41 17.07 25.38
C ILE A 3 27.88 17.18 25.50
N GLY A 4 27.35 18.33 25.05
CA GLY A 4 25.95 18.45 24.66
C GLY A 4 25.65 17.52 23.50
N THR A 5 24.74 16.57 23.71
CA THR A 5 24.14 15.79 22.63
C THR A 5 23.18 16.70 21.88
N GLY A 6 23.65 17.24 20.76
CA GLY A 6 22.79 17.96 19.83
C GLY A 6 21.59 17.08 19.49
N ARG A 7 20.38 17.60 19.73
CA ARG A 7 19.14 17.03 19.19
C ARG A 7 19.19 17.15 17.67
N GLY A 8 19.86 16.20 17.01
CA GLY A 8 19.75 16.03 15.58
C GLY A 8 18.30 15.70 15.23
N THR A 9 17.75 16.39 14.25
CA THR A 9 16.41 16.10 13.71
C THR A 9 16.32 14.64 13.30
N ASP A 10 15.41 13.87 13.91
CA ASP A 10 15.12 12.52 13.43
C ASP A 10 14.25 12.61 12.17
N TYR A 11 14.91 12.57 11.02
CA TYR A 11 14.26 12.62 9.70
C TYR A 11 13.26 11.48 9.49
N ARG A 12 13.39 10.33 10.18
CA ARG A 12 12.43 9.23 10.07
C ARG A 12 11.10 9.60 10.69
N VAL A 13 11.13 10.25 11.86
CA VAL A 13 9.93 10.75 12.54
C VAL A 13 9.25 11.80 11.69
N LEU A 14 10.01 12.77 11.15
CA LEU A 14 9.45 13.80 10.27
C LEU A 14 8.84 13.23 8.99
N LEU A 15 9.49 12.28 8.34
CA LEU A 15 8.97 11.66 7.12
C LEU A 15 7.68 10.88 7.38
N ARG A 16 7.62 10.07 8.44
CA ARG A 16 6.41 9.33 8.83
C ARG A 16 5.23 10.27 9.04
N ALA A 17 5.45 11.35 9.79
CA ALA A 17 4.43 12.38 10.04
C ALA A 17 4.00 13.09 8.75
N SER A 18 4.96 13.42 7.87
CA SER A 18 4.67 14.06 6.58
C SER A 18 3.83 13.16 5.66
N VAL A 19 4.17 11.87 5.57
CA VAL A 19 3.41 10.91 4.76
C VAL A 19 2.00 10.73 5.31
N ARG A 20 1.86 10.57 6.63
CA ARG A 20 0.55 10.50 7.29
C ARG A 20 -0.30 11.72 6.96
N ARG A 21 0.25 12.92 7.14
CA ARG A 21 -0.44 14.19 6.81
C ARG A 21 -0.82 14.26 5.34
N PHE A 22 0.03 13.77 4.42
CA PHE A 22 -0.29 13.75 3.00
C PHE A 22 -1.53 12.88 2.72
N VAL A 23 -1.57 11.67 3.26
CA VAL A 23 -2.71 10.75 3.09
C VAL A 23 -3.99 11.34 3.68
N GLU A 24 -3.90 11.89 4.90
CA GLU A 24 -5.04 12.51 5.60
C GLU A 24 -5.51 13.82 4.94
N SER A 25 -4.68 14.47 4.13
CA SER A 25 -5.05 15.73 3.45
C SER A 25 -6.04 15.56 2.29
N GLY A 26 -6.41 14.32 1.94
CA GLY A 26 -7.30 14.04 0.81
C GLY A 26 -6.61 14.08 -0.56
N LYS A 27 -5.30 14.34 -0.61
CA LYS A 27 -4.53 14.27 -1.86
C LYS A 27 -4.45 12.83 -2.36
N LYS A 28 -4.52 12.64 -3.66
CA LYS A 28 -4.49 11.31 -4.26
C LYS A 28 -3.17 10.60 -4.01
N PHE A 29 -3.24 9.31 -3.70
CA PHE A 29 -2.06 8.46 -3.54
C PHE A 29 -2.33 7.03 -3.98
N TYR A 30 -1.27 6.36 -4.40
CA TYR A 30 -1.30 4.94 -4.69
C TYR A 30 -0.04 4.30 -4.07
N ALA A 31 -0.23 3.36 -3.16
CA ALA A 31 0.84 2.81 -2.33
C ALA A 31 1.00 1.30 -2.57
N GLU A 32 2.00 0.91 -3.34
CA GLU A 32 2.29 -0.49 -3.66
C GLU A 32 3.33 -1.10 -2.71
N CYS A 33 3.12 -2.34 -2.29
CA CYS A 33 4.06 -3.17 -1.52
C CYS A 33 4.73 -2.40 -0.38
N GLY A 34 5.98 -1.97 -0.54
CA GLY A 34 6.70 -1.15 0.46
C GLY A 34 5.96 0.13 0.85
N GLY A 35 5.18 0.73 -0.05
CA GLY A 35 4.27 1.84 0.24
C GLY A 35 3.16 1.45 1.21
N LEU A 36 2.46 0.34 0.96
CA LEU A 36 1.48 -0.22 1.91
C LEU A 36 2.14 -0.51 3.26
N MET A 37 3.33 -1.11 3.25
CA MET A 37 4.07 -1.44 4.47
C MET A 37 4.45 -0.17 5.25
N TYR A 38 4.81 0.90 4.56
CA TYR A 38 5.13 2.19 5.18
C TYR A 38 3.90 2.90 5.75
N LEU A 39 2.71 2.61 5.22
CA LEU A 39 1.45 3.12 5.77
C LEU A 39 0.95 2.34 6.99
N ALA A 40 1.47 1.14 7.25
CA ALA A 40 1.15 0.34 8.43
C ALA A 40 1.53 1.05 9.76
N ARG A 41 1.08 0.52 10.90
CA ARG A 41 1.53 0.94 12.23
C ARG A 41 3.01 0.67 12.44
N SER A 42 3.46 -0.53 12.07
CA SER A 42 4.85 -0.93 12.22
C SER A 42 5.27 -1.98 11.19
N ILE A 43 6.58 -2.12 10.99
CA ILE A 43 7.21 -3.27 10.33
C ILE A 43 8.15 -3.91 11.35
N ASN A 44 7.89 -5.16 11.75
CA ASN A 44 8.64 -5.86 12.80
C ASN A 44 8.82 -5.03 14.08
N GLY A 45 7.77 -4.31 14.50
CA GLY A 45 7.79 -3.44 15.69
C GLY A 45 8.46 -2.07 15.49
N ALA A 46 9.15 -1.83 14.37
CA ALA A 46 9.62 -0.49 14.02
C ALA A 46 8.45 0.36 13.52
N GLN A 47 8.17 1.48 14.19
CA GLN A 47 7.05 2.36 13.84
C GLN A 47 7.13 2.87 12.40
N MET A 48 5.98 2.95 11.72
CA MET A 48 5.84 3.50 10.37
C MET A 48 4.85 4.69 10.39
N ALA A 49 4.18 5.01 9.28
CA ALA A 49 3.30 6.19 9.22
C ALA A 49 2.00 6.02 10.03
N GLY A 50 1.59 4.78 10.34
CA GLY A 50 0.45 4.50 11.21
C GLY A 50 -0.89 4.97 10.65
N VAL A 51 -1.04 4.94 9.33
CA VAL A 51 -2.28 5.27 8.62
C VAL A 51 -3.21 4.06 8.58
N LEU A 52 -2.66 2.87 8.36
CA LEU A 52 -3.41 1.62 8.28
C LEU A 52 -3.47 0.91 9.64
N PRO A 53 -4.59 0.26 9.98
CA PRO A 53 -4.76 -0.43 11.25
C PRO A 53 -4.14 -1.84 11.24
N VAL A 54 -2.95 -1.99 10.64
CA VAL A 54 -2.21 -3.26 10.58
C VAL A 54 -0.76 -3.07 10.99
N ASP A 55 -0.14 -4.16 11.42
CA ASP A 55 1.30 -4.29 11.51
C ASP A 55 1.80 -5.18 10.38
N VAL A 56 3.06 -5.01 9.98
CA VAL A 56 3.70 -5.85 8.97
C VAL A 56 4.77 -6.69 9.63
N GLN A 57 4.76 -7.98 9.31
CA GLN A 57 5.82 -8.91 9.69
C GLN A 57 6.59 -9.33 8.45
N MET A 58 7.91 -9.21 8.50
CA MET A 58 8.77 -9.84 7.50
C MET A 58 8.78 -11.35 7.70
N THR A 59 8.94 -12.10 6.60
CA THR A 59 8.95 -13.56 6.57
C THR A 59 10.24 -14.05 5.93
N ASP A 60 10.72 -15.23 6.35
CA ASP A 60 11.94 -15.83 5.79
C ASP A 60 11.73 -16.42 4.39
N ARG A 61 10.47 -16.53 3.97
CA ARG A 61 10.04 -17.04 2.67
C ARG A 61 9.16 -16.06 1.94
N LEU A 62 9.16 -16.19 0.63
CA LEU A 62 8.29 -15.43 -0.27
C LEU A 62 6.82 -15.82 0.01
N VAL A 63 5.96 -14.81 0.21
CA VAL A 63 4.54 -15.04 0.57
C VAL A 63 3.70 -15.20 -0.69
N ASP A 64 3.77 -14.23 -1.59
CA ASP A 64 3.14 -14.29 -2.91
C ASP A 64 4.14 -13.89 -3.99
N PHE A 65 4.07 -14.60 -5.11
CA PHE A 65 4.99 -14.41 -6.23
C PHE A 65 4.33 -14.64 -7.58
N GLY A 66 4.58 -13.72 -8.50
CA GLY A 66 4.23 -13.84 -9.90
C GLY A 66 3.09 -12.94 -10.31
N TYR A 67 2.69 -13.07 -11.58
CA TYR A 67 1.66 -12.24 -12.18
C TYR A 67 0.27 -12.54 -11.62
N CYS A 68 -0.57 -11.52 -11.58
CA CYS A 68 -1.95 -11.62 -11.15
C CYS A 68 -2.84 -10.66 -11.97
N GLU A 69 -4.13 -10.96 -11.96
CA GLU A 69 -5.17 -10.02 -12.35
C GLU A 69 -5.82 -9.46 -11.10
N VAL A 70 -6.17 -8.17 -11.14
CA VAL A 70 -6.88 -7.49 -10.06
C VAL A 70 -8.16 -6.89 -10.58
N THR A 71 -9.20 -6.90 -9.74
CA THR A 71 -10.48 -6.23 -9.97
C THR A 71 -10.78 -5.34 -8.78
N THR A 72 -11.03 -4.05 -8.99
CA THR A 72 -11.47 -3.14 -7.92
C THR A 72 -12.81 -3.59 -7.37
N ARG A 73 -12.93 -3.66 -6.04
CA ARG A 73 -14.19 -4.08 -5.39
C ARG A 73 -15.16 -2.93 -5.11
N GLN A 74 -14.69 -1.70 -5.23
CA GLN A 74 -15.45 -0.47 -5.05
C GLN A 74 -14.87 0.64 -5.91
N ASP A 75 -15.59 1.75 -6.01
CA ASP A 75 -15.11 2.96 -6.67
C ASP A 75 -13.84 3.48 -5.97
N SER A 76 -12.90 3.96 -6.77
CA SER A 76 -11.59 4.42 -6.29
C SER A 76 -10.95 5.39 -7.28
N ILE A 77 -9.76 5.87 -6.92
CA ILE A 77 -8.92 6.70 -7.80
C ILE A 77 -8.52 6.00 -9.12
N LEU A 78 -8.67 4.68 -9.21
CA LEU A 78 -8.38 3.91 -10.41
C LEU A 78 -9.57 3.79 -11.36
N GLY A 79 -10.77 4.17 -10.93
CA GLY A 79 -12.01 4.03 -11.68
C GLY A 79 -13.14 3.40 -10.84
N PRO A 80 -14.29 3.12 -11.47
CA PRO A 80 -15.42 2.49 -10.80
C PRO A 80 -15.10 1.08 -10.30
N ALA A 81 -15.95 0.54 -9.43
CA ALA A 81 -15.93 -0.86 -9.05
C ALA A 81 -15.98 -1.76 -10.30
N GLY A 82 -15.26 -2.89 -10.27
CA GLY A 82 -15.13 -3.78 -11.42
C GLY A 82 -14.04 -3.40 -12.42
N THR A 83 -13.28 -2.33 -12.18
CA THR A 83 -12.12 -1.98 -13.02
C THR A 83 -11.06 -3.07 -12.90
N THR A 84 -10.64 -3.62 -14.03
CA THR A 84 -9.65 -4.70 -14.07
C THR A 84 -8.28 -4.24 -14.56
N ALA A 85 -7.25 -4.92 -14.08
CA ALA A 85 -5.86 -4.69 -14.47
C ALA A 85 -5.01 -5.95 -14.26
N ARG A 86 -3.80 -5.95 -14.82
CA ARG A 86 -2.76 -6.92 -14.48
C ARG A 86 -1.72 -6.29 -13.57
N GLY A 87 -1.09 -7.13 -12.77
CA GLY A 87 0.01 -6.75 -11.91
C GLY A 87 0.85 -7.95 -11.54
N HIS A 88 1.68 -7.79 -10.52
CA HIS A 88 2.44 -8.88 -9.92
C HIS A 88 2.61 -8.65 -8.43
N GLN A 89 2.90 -9.72 -7.70
CA GLN A 89 3.31 -9.67 -6.31
C GLN A 89 4.70 -10.27 -6.16
N PHE A 90 5.48 -9.68 -5.27
CA PHE A 90 6.79 -10.18 -4.85
C PHE A 90 7.11 -9.58 -3.49
N HIS A 91 6.78 -10.28 -2.41
CA HIS A 91 7.06 -9.80 -1.06
C HIS A 91 7.35 -10.91 -0.05
N TYR A 92 8.28 -10.60 0.84
CA TYR A 92 8.66 -11.39 2.01
C TYR A 92 8.02 -10.80 3.27
N SER A 93 6.75 -10.42 3.19
CA SER A 93 6.04 -9.86 4.34
C SER A 93 4.56 -10.17 4.30
N ARG A 94 3.90 -10.05 5.46
CA ARG A 94 2.45 -10.17 5.60
C ARG A 94 1.91 -9.08 6.51
N CYS A 95 0.69 -8.63 6.24
CA CYS A 95 -0.06 -7.82 7.17
C CYS A 95 -0.63 -8.69 8.30
N VAL A 96 -0.62 -8.15 9.52
CA VAL A 96 -1.20 -8.72 10.73
C VAL A 96 -2.26 -7.77 11.25
N GLY A 97 -3.48 -8.28 11.39
CA GLY A 97 -4.64 -7.48 11.79
C GLY A 97 -5.78 -7.61 10.78
N VAL A 98 -6.47 -6.49 10.51
CA VAL A 98 -7.63 -6.46 9.62
C VAL A 98 -7.18 -6.60 8.17
N SER A 99 -7.76 -7.58 7.47
CA SER A 99 -7.59 -7.71 6.02
C SER A 99 -8.41 -6.65 5.30
N GLY A 100 -7.75 -5.89 4.42
CA GLY A 100 -8.43 -5.02 3.49
C GLY A 100 -9.07 -5.79 2.32
N SER A 101 -9.89 -5.10 1.53
CA SER A 101 -10.59 -5.66 0.37
C SER A 101 -10.67 -4.70 -0.82
N ALA A 102 -9.61 -3.94 -1.09
CA ALA A 102 -9.56 -3.04 -2.26
C ALA A 102 -9.65 -3.82 -3.57
N TYR A 103 -8.98 -4.97 -3.66
CA TYR A 103 -8.94 -5.83 -4.84
C TYR A 103 -9.48 -7.22 -4.57
N SER A 104 -10.15 -7.79 -5.57
CA SER A 104 -10.15 -9.24 -5.80
C SER A 104 -8.94 -9.56 -6.67
N VAL A 105 -8.07 -10.44 -6.19
CA VAL A 105 -6.82 -10.83 -6.86
C VAL A 105 -6.94 -12.26 -7.33
N ARG A 106 -6.65 -12.49 -8.61
CA ARG A 106 -6.58 -13.82 -9.22
C ARG A 106 -5.16 -14.13 -9.67
N GLN A 107 -4.59 -15.21 -9.12
CA GLN A 107 -3.24 -15.69 -9.42
C GLN A 107 -3.28 -17.20 -9.69
N GLY A 108 -3.23 -17.59 -10.97
CA GLY A 108 -3.47 -18.98 -11.36
C GLY A 108 -4.87 -19.44 -10.93
N THR A 109 -4.93 -20.47 -10.09
CA THR A 109 -6.18 -20.99 -9.50
C THR A 109 -6.54 -20.37 -8.15
N ARG A 110 -5.67 -19.52 -7.60
CA ARG A 110 -5.91 -18.83 -6.32
C ARG A 110 -6.71 -17.56 -6.56
N GLU A 111 -7.72 -17.34 -5.73
CA GLU A 111 -8.48 -16.10 -5.66
C GLU A 111 -8.62 -15.66 -4.21
N TYR A 112 -8.34 -14.38 -3.94
CA TYR A 112 -8.41 -13.81 -2.60
C TYR A 112 -8.62 -12.30 -2.68
N SER A 113 -8.95 -11.68 -1.55
CA SER A 113 -9.04 -10.22 -1.44
C SER A 113 -7.86 -9.66 -0.66
N GLU A 114 -7.36 -8.51 -1.09
CA GLU A 114 -6.32 -7.78 -0.38
C GLU A 114 -6.40 -6.27 -0.67
N GLY A 115 -5.49 -5.52 -0.06
CA GLY A 115 -5.37 -4.08 -0.20
C GLY A 115 -6.42 -3.27 0.55
N PHE A 116 -6.09 -2.02 0.83
CA PHE A 116 -6.93 -1.06 1.54
C PHE A 116 -7.33 0.06 0.58
N VAL A 117 -8.56 0.49 0.72
CA VAL A 117 -9.15 1.54 -0.10
C VAL A 117 -9.50 2.72 0.78
N PHE A 118 -9.18 3.89 0.27
CA PHE A 118 -9.40 5.19 0.87
C PHE A 118 -10.23 6.02 -0.10
N PRO A 119 -10.95 7.06 0.36
CA PRO A 119 -11.64 7.99 -0.53
C PRO A 119 -10.71 8.58 -1.61
N ASN A 120 -9.43 8.77 -1.27
CA ASN A 120 -8.40 9.39 -2.11
C ASN A 120 -7.27 8.44 -2.52
N GLY A 121 -7.39 7.13 -2.32
CA GLY A 121 -6.26 6.26 -2.65
C GLY A 121 -6.46 4.77 -2.44
N ILE A 122 -5.46 4.00 -2.84
CA ILE A 122 -5.36 2.57 -2.58
C ILE A 122 -3.97 2.26 -2.05
N ALA A 123 -3.91 1.33 -1.09
CA ALA A 123 -2.67 0.69 -0.67
C ALA A 123 -2.79 -0.83 -0.88
N SER A 124 -1.86 -1.48 -1.57
CA SER A 124 -1.96 -2.91 -1.91
C SER A 124 -0.56 -3.54 -2.06
N TYR A 125 -0.43 -4.84 -1.88
CA TYR A 125 0.81 -5.55 -2.20
C TYR A 125 1.05 -5.74 -3.69
N VAL A 126 0.01 -5.61 -4.53
CA VAL A 126 0.10 -5.72 -5.98
C VAL A 126 0.86 -4.52 -6.56
N HIS A 127 1.90 -4.84 -7.32
CA HIS A 127 2.55 -3.93 -8.25
C HIS A 127 1.76 -3.91 -9.56
N LEU A 128 1.07 -2.80 -9.79
CA LEU A 128 0.14 -2.65 -10.90
C LEU A 128 0.89 -2.39 -12.20
N HIS A 129 0.56 -3.14 -13.24
CA HIS A 129 1.07 -2.85 -14.58
C HIS A 129 0.11 -1.89 -15.28
N PHE A 130 0.35 -0.58 -15.16
CA PHE A 130 -0.53 0.45 -15.72
C PHE A 130 -0.82 0.31 -17.24
N LEU A 131 0.14 -0.22 -18.02
CA LEU A 131 -0.10 -0.44 -19.46
C LEU A 131 -1.06 -1.60 -19.75
N SER A 132 -1.38 -2.44 -18.77
CA SER A 132 -2.46 -3.43 -18.92
C SER A 132 -3.84 -2.79 -19.04
N ASN A 133 -4.01 -1.59 -18.49
CA ASN A 133 -5.21 -0.77 -18.64
C ASN A 133 -4.83 0.72 -18.48
N PRO A 134 -4.47 1.41 -19.58
CA PRO A 134 -4.03 2.80 -19.52
C PRO A 134 -5.05 3.80 -18.97
N ALA A 135 -6.34 3.42 -18.89
CA ALA A 135 -7.36 4.26 -18.28
C ALA A 135 -7.11 4.48 -16.79
N LEU A 136 -6.45 3.55 -16.09
CA LEU A 136 -6.10 3.66 -14.68
C LEU A 136 -5.30 4.93 -14.38
N ALA A 137 -4.23 5.17 -15.15
CA ALA A 137 -3.38 6.34 -14.98
C ALA A 137 -4.14 7.63 -15.27
N ARG A 138 -5.05 7.61 -16.26
CA ARG A 138 -5.91 8.76 -16.56
C ARG A 138 -6.88 9.03 -15.41
N ASN A 139 -7.55 7.99 -14.90
CA ASN A 139 -8.49 8.12 -13.79
C ASN A 139 -7.80 8.72 -12.57
N MET A 140 -6.57 8.30 -12.25
CA MET A 140 -5.82 8.88 -11.12
C MET A 140 -5.59 10.38 -11.27
N LEU A 141 -5.36 10.88 -12.49
CA LEU A 141 -5.10 12.30 -12.74
C LEU A 141 -6.37 13.15 -12.82
N HIS A 142 -7.49 12.56 -13.27
CA HIS A 142 -8.68 13.32 -13.69
C HIS A 142 -9.96 13.09 -12.85
N SER A 143 -9.97 12.14 -11.91
CA SER A 143 -11.11 11.87 -11.02
C SER A 143 -11.31 12.85 -9.85
#